data_AF-A0A849AUU3-F1
#
_entry.id   AF-A0A849AUU3-F1
#
_cell.length_a   1.000
_cell.length_b   1.000
_cell.length_c   1.000
_cell.angle_alpha   90.00
_cell.angle_beta   90.00
_cell.angle_gamma   90.00
#
_symmetry.space_group_name_H-M   'P 1'
#
loop_
_entity.id
_entity.type
_entity.pdbx_description
1 polymer ?
#
loop_
_entity_poly.entity_id
_entity_poly.type
_entity_poly.pdbx_seq_one_letter_code
_entity_poly.pdbx_strand_id
1 'polypeptide(L)' 'MTSLAHAIRSRRESARSRRALMRAIDSASTPSAREDLLIAMQRSQDVTR' A
#
# COMPACT_ATOMS: atom_id res chain seq x y z
N MET A 1 -22.46 6.35 -13.03
CA MET A 1 -21.04 6.01 -13.21
C MET A 1 -20.92 4.50 -13.22
N THR A 2 -20.33 3.89 -14.26
CA THR A 2 -20.32 2.44 -14.44
C THR A 2 -19.40 1.73 -13.44
N SER A 3 -19.81 0.56 -12.96
CA SER A 3 -19.05 -0.29 -12.02
C SER A 3 -17.59 -0.50 -12.43
N LEU A 4 -17.32 -0.63 -13.74
CA LEU A 4 -15.97 -0.77 -14.29
C LEU A 4 -15.07 0.44 -14.02
N ALA A 5 -15.61 1.66 -14.14
CA ALA A 5 -14.83 2.88 -13.88
C ALA A 5 -14.41 2.98 -12.41
N HIS A 6 -15.28 2.53 -11.49
CA HIS A 6 -14.94 2.41 -10.06
C HIS A 6 -13.89 1.33 -9.81
N ALA A 7 -14.03 0.15 -10.43
CA ALA A 7 -13.05 -0.93 -10.31
C ALA A 7 -11.65 -0.51 -10.79
N ILE A 8 -11.57 0.20 -11.93
CA ILE A 8 -10.31 0.71 -12.47
C ILE A 8 -9.71 1.77 -11.53
N ARG A 9 -10.54 2.69 -11.01
CA ARG A 9 -10.08 3.71 -10.05
C ARG A 9 -9.52 3.08 -8.78
N SER A 10 -10.30 2.18 -8.18
CA SER A 10 -9.91 1.44 -6.97
C SER A 10 -8.58 0.69 -7.19
N ARG A 11 -8.44 -0.01 -8.32
CA ARG A 11 -7.18 -0.70 -8.65
C ARG A 11 -6.00 0.26 -8.78
N ARG A 12 -6.18 1.43 -9.40
CA ARG A 12 -5.12 2.45 -9.54
C ARG A 12 -4.75 3.06 -8.19
N GLU A 13 -5.71 3.32 -7.33
CA GLU A 13 -5.49 3.83 -5.99
C GLU A 13 -4.72 2.82 -5.13
N SER A 14 -5.15 1.56 -5.10
CA SER A 14 -4.43 0.49 -4.41
C SER A 14 -3.00 0.31 -4.94
N ALA A 15 -2.80 0.40 -6.27
CA ALA A 15 -1.47 0.33 -6.86
C ALA A 15 -0.59 1.54 -6.48
N ARG A 16 -1.15 2.75 -6.41
CA ARG A 16 -0.43 3.94 -5.95
C ARG A 16 -0.03 3.82 -4.47
N SER A 17 -0.96 3.44 -3.60
CA SER A 17 -0.69 3.27 -2.17
C SER A 17 0.40 2.25 -1.92
N ARG A 18 0.38 1.12 -2.64
CA ARG A 18 1.42 0.09 -2.55
C ARG A 18 2.79 0.62 -2.97
N ARG A 19 2.87 1.41 -4.06
CA ARG A 19 4.13 2.01 -4.51
C ARG A 19 4.66 3.06 -3.53
N ALA A 20 3.78 3.88 -2.95
CA ALA A 20 4.17 4.87 -1.95
C ALA A 20 4.75 4.20 -0.70
N LEU A 21 4.12 3.12 -0.23
CA LEU A 21 4.59 2.35 0.92
C LEU A 21 5.94 1.70 0.65
N MET A 22 6.14 1.09 -0.53
CA MET A 22 7.45 0.54 -0.94
C MET A 22 8.54 1.60 -0.93
N ARG A 23 8.26 2.79 -1.47
CA ARG A 23 9.24 3.90 -1.42
C ARG A 23 9.57 4.31 0.01
N ALA A 24 8.58 4.35 0.90
CA ALA A 24 8.80 4.68 2.30
C ALA A 24 9.64 3.61 3.03
N ILE A 25 9.45 2.33 2.71
CA ILE A 25 10.26 1.21 3.21
C ILE A 25 11.71 1.35 2.74
N ASP A 26 11.91 1.66 1.46
CA ASP A 26 13.25 1.82 0.88
C ASP A 26 13.97 3.07 1.40
N SER A 27 13.22 4.13 1.69
CA SER A 27 13.76 5.39 2.21
C SER A 27 13.75 5.47 3.74
N ALA A 28 13.48 4.37 4.45
CA ALA A 28 13.36 4.39 5.90
C ALA A 28 14.72 4.73 6.54
N SER A 29 14.76 5.80 7.33
CA SER A 29 16.00 6.30 7.94
C SER A 29 16.54 5.39 9.04
N THR A 30 15.69 4.51 9.60
CA THR A 30 16.07 3.58 10.67
C THR A 30 15.50 2.18 10.42
N PRO A 31 16.19 1.12 10.91
CA PRO A 31 15.67 -0.25 10.84
C PRO A 31 14.29 -0.42 11.50
N SER A 32 14.05 0.23 12.64
CA SER A 32 12.77 0.15 13.35
C SER A 32 11.62 0.78 12.55
N ALA A 33 11.85 1.93 11.92
CA ALA A 33 10.84 2.53 11.06
C ALA A 33 10.52 1.64 9.85
N ARG A 34 11.53 0.95 9.32
CA ARG A 34 11.35 -0.03 8.24
C ARG A 34 10.49 -1.21 8.68
N GLU A 35 10.73 -1.74 9.89
CA GLU A 35 9.91 -2.80 10.48
C GLU A 35 8.45 -2.37 10.67
N ASP A 36 8.21 -1.19 11.22
CA ASP A 36 6.85 -0.65 11.40
C ASP A 36 6.10 -0.54 10.06
N LEU A 37 6.79 -0.08 9.01
CA LEU A 37 6.23 0.01 7.65
C LEU A 37 5.95 -1.38 7.04
N LEU A 38 6.79 -2.38 7.31
CA LEU A 38 6.56 -3.76 6.89
C LEU A 38 5.35 -4.38 7.61
N ILE A 39 5.20 -4.14 8.91
CA ILE A 39 4.02 -4.59 9.68
C ILE A 39 2.76 -3.91 9.14
N ALA A 40 2.81 -2.61 8.87
CA ALA A 40 1.70 -1.89 8.27
C ALA A 40 1.33 -2.46 6.87
N MET A 41 2.33 -2.84 6.07
CA MET A 41 2.11 -3.52 4.79
C MET A 41 1.39 -4.85 4.98
N GLN A 42 1.86 -5.70 5.89
CA GLN A 42 1.28 -7.02 6.17
C GLN A 42 -0.21 -6.88 6.54
N ARG A 43 -0.53 -5.96 7.48
CA ARG A 43 -1.92 -5.70 7.91
C ARG A 43 -2.81 -5.21 6.78
N SER A 44 -2.30 -4.39 5.87
CA SER A 44 -3.07 -3.92 4.72
C SER A 44 -3.46 -5.04 3.74
N GLN A 45 -2.66 -6.12 3.67
CA GLN A 45 -2.94 -7.26 2.82
C GLN A 45 -3.99 -8.18 3.43
N ASP A 46 -3.97 -8.37 4.75
CA ASP A 46 -4.97 -9.18 5.46
C ASP A 46 -6.37 -8.56 5.41
N VAL A 47 -6.50 -7.24 5.50
CA VAL A 47 -7.81 -6.54 5.41
C VAL A 47 -8.45 -6.65 4.02
N THR A 48 -7.67 -6.95 2.97
CA THR A 48 -8.18 -7.05 1.59
C THR A 48 -8.55 -8.49 1.20
N ARG A 49 -8.34 -9.47 2.09
CA ARG A 49 -8.60 -10.89 1.86
C ARG A 49 -10.00 -11.29 2.30
#